data_AF-A0A960JUC7-F1
#
_entry.id   AF-A0A960JUC7-F1
#
_cell.length_a   1.000
_cell.length_b   1.000
_cell.length_c   1.000
_cell.angle_alpha   90.00
_cell.angle_beta   90.00
_cell.angle_gamma   90.00
#
_symmetry.space_group_name_H-M   'P 1'
#
loop_
_entity.id
_entity.type
_entity.pdbx_description
1 polymer ?
#
loop_
_entity_poly.entity_id
_entity_poly.type
_entity_poly.pdbx_seq_one_letter_code
_entity_poly.pdbx_strand_id
1 'polypeptide(L)'
;MATRICPECGAQYVALVRRCIECDVILVEQKSPDGQDAPSPTATPINDGDEVAYELEGWSNQLKVSLEGMLVNAGIRRVWEAAVLVVPAEFEEQVDALIATVEGADLEELDVDEDQIAFDVEVLNSEELEDLDARLYASGIAHSWTDDLELLVSESDADSVEEIISTVLDGDQDDNGGDGLAVQSYLSKLYVSVDKLTKNPSDTKLVSRFRDASEDVSTIGVPYGMSGSDWASLLAMVETLRRLVGHRPEDQSVEADKDEQAPDTEPSDSQTPDEDVPAEGSDAPDDGTDGLDEEPDVRELTAQLRERLRELV
;
A
#
# COMPACT_ATOMS: atom_id res chain seq x y z
N MET A 1 -31.72 -12.05 36.62
CA MET A 1 -31.84 -10.61 36.28
C MET A 1 -32.53 -10.52 34.93
N ALA A 2 -33.47 -9.60 34.72
CA ALA A 2 -34.15 -9.50 33.43
C ALA A 2 -33.18 -9.02 32.34
N THR A 3 -32.97 -9.83 31.31
CA THR A 3 -32.14 -9.49 30.15
C THR A 3 -33.05 -9.28 28.94
N ARG A 4 -32.66 -8.34 28.07
CA ARG A 4 -33.34 -8.06 26.82
C ARG A 4 -32.44 -8.45 25.66
N ILE A 5 -33.03 -9.03 24.62
CA ILE A 5 -32.29 -9.56 23.47
C ILE A 5 -32.76 -8.86 22.20
N CYS A 6 -31.82 -8.56 21.29
CA CYS A 6 -32.12 -8.09 19.95
C CYS A 6 -32.58 -9.28 19.07
N PRO A 7 -33.74 -9.21 18.41
CA PRO A 7 -34.21 -10.31 17.55
C PRO A 7 -33.45 -10.45 16.23
N GLU A 8 -32.69 -9.43 15.82
CA GLU A 8 -31.93 -9.43 14.55
C GLU A 8 -30.50 -9.97 14.76
N CYS A 9 -29.76 -9.41 15.72
CA CYS A 9 -28.35 -9.78 15.92
C CYS A 9 -28.08 -10.66 17.16
N GLY A 10 -29.09 -10.93 17.98
CA GLY A 10 -28.93 -11.76 19.19
C GLY A 10 -28.19 -11.10 20.35
N ALA A 11 -27.78 -9.83 20.23
CA ALA A 11 -27.08 -9.10 21.29
C ALA A 11 -27.94 -8.98 22.57
N GLN A 12 -27.31 -9.24 23.73
CA GLN A 12 -27.97 -9.21 25.04
C GLN A 12 -27.63 -7.93 25.80
N TYR A 13 -28.65 -7.28 26.34
CA TYR A 13 -28.52 -6.05 27.12
C TYR A 13 -29.17 -6.18 28.49
N VAL A 14 -28.63 -5.44 29.45
CA VAL A 14 -29.27 -5.21 30.75
C VAL A 14 -30.57 -4.40 30.57
N ALA A 15 -31.60 -4.69 31.36
CA ALA A 15 -32.98 -4.23 31.18
C ALA A 15 -33.22 -2.71 30.99
N LEU A 16 -32.23 -1.86 31.27
CA LEU A 16 -32.32 -0.41 31.10
C LEU A 16 -32.23 0.03 29.62
N VAL A 17 -31.66 -0.81 28.76
CA VAL A 17 -31.55 -0.52 27.32
C VAL A 17 -32.83 -0.95 26.60
N ARG A 18 -33.37 -0.08 25.72
CA ARG A 18 -34.64 -0.30 25.01
C ARG A 18 -34.49 -0.58 23.51
N ARG A 19 -33.36 -0.19 22.93
CA ARG A 19 -33.02 -0.39 21.51
C ARG A 19 -31.63 -0.99 21.37
N CYS A 20 -31.46 -1.85 20.37
CA CYS A 20 -30.15 -2.34 19.98
C CYS A 20 -29.31 -1.18 19.44
N ILE A 21 -28.04 -1.09 19.83
CA ILE A 21 -27.14 -0.02 19.36
C ILE A 21 -26.70 -0.24 17.90
N GLU A 22 -26.72 -1.49 17.43
CA GLU A 22 -26.26 -1.87 16.10
C GLU A 22 -27.41 -1.96 15.09
N CYS A 23 -28.58 -2.46 15.51
CA CYS A 23 -29.71 -2.67 14.62
C CYS A 23 -30.81 -1.58 14.74
N ASP A 24 -30.73 -0.68 15.72
CA ASP A 24 -31.79 0.30 16.12
C ASP A 24 -33.21 -0.29 16.32
N VAL A 25 -33.34 -1.62 16.41
CA VAL A 25 -34.61 -2.30 16.67
C VAL A 25 -34.93 -2.38 18.17
N ILE A 26 -36.22 -2.52 18.49
CA ILE A 26 -36.70 -2.66 19.88
C ILE A 26 -36.31 -4.02 20.44
N LEU A 27 -35.69 -4.02 21.62
CA LEU A 27 -35.26 -5.25 22.29
C LEU A 27 -36.43 -5.97 22.97
N VAL A 28 -36.46 -7.30 22.88
CA VAL A 28 -37.50 -8.14 23.49
C VAL A 28 -37.07 -8.67 24.85
N GLU A 29 -37.99 -8.73 25.81
CA GLU A 29 -37.74 -9.25 27.17
C GLU A 29 -37.74 -10.77 27.19
N GLN A 30 -36.61 -11.37 27.58
CA GLN A 30 -36.53 -12.78 27.90
C GLN A 30 -36.73 -12.94 29.41
N LYS A 31 -37.94 -13.35 29.80
CA LYS A 31 -38.22 -13.72 31.18
C LYS A 31 -37.62 -15.10 31.43
N SER A 32 -36.53 -15.19 32.20
CA SER A 32 -36.12 -16.47 32.79
C SER A 32 -37.31 -17.06 33.56
N PRO A 33 -37.79 -18.27 33.24
CA PRO A 33 -38.78 -18.94 34.07
C PRO A 33 -38.04 -19.50 35.29
N ASP A 34 -37.85 -18.68 36.31
CA ASP A 34 -37.43 -19.16 37.62
C ASP A 34 -38.64 -19.77 38.34
N GLY A 35 -38.54 -21.07 38.68
CA GLY A 35 -39.33 -21.65 39.77
C GLY A 35 -40.65 -22.34 39.42
N GLN A 36 -40.69 -23.25 38.44
CA GLN A 36 -41.70 -24.30 38.45
C GLN A 36 -41.10 -25.64 38.02
N ASP A 37 -41.27 -26.61 38.92
CA ASP A 37 -41.32 -28.05 38.69
C ASP A 37 -42.02 -28.34 37.36
N ALA A 38 -41.24 -28.36 36.29
CA ALA A 38 -41.59 -28.92 35.00
C ALA A 38 -40.64 -30.10 34.83
N PRO A 39 -41.13 -31.26 34.35
CA PRO A 39 -40.29 -32.44 34.22
C PRO A 39 -39.05 -32.01 33.45
N SER A 40 -37.89 -32.52 33.86
CA SER A 40 -36.72 -32.58 32.98
C SER A 40 -37.25 -32.75 31.56
N PRO A 41 -36.77 -31.98 30.56
CA PRO A 41 -36.68 -32.63 29.27
C PRO A 41 -35.84 -33.85 29.59
N THR A 42 -36.50 -35.00 29.74
CA THR A 42 -35.86 -36.27 29.54
C THR A 42 -35.20 -36.04 28.20
N ALA A 43 -33.89 -35.80 28.27
CA ALA A 43 -33.01 -36.14 27.18
C ALA A 43 -33.49 -37.53 26.83
N THR A 44 -34.32 -37.62 25.79
CA THR A 44 -34.46 -38.86 25.06
C THR A 44 -33.01 -39.24 24.84
N PRO A 45 -32.48 -40.34 25.41
CA PRO A 45 -31.13 -40.75 25.07
C PRO A 45 -31.17 -40.92 23.56
N ILE A 46 -30.57 -39.95 22.85
CA ILE A 46 -30.48 -40.01 21.41
C ILE A 46 -29.37 -41.01 21.17
N ASN A 47 -29.83 -42.24 21.00
CA ASN A 47 -29.11 -43.39 20.50
C ASN A 47 -28.24 -44.15 21.51
N ASP A 48 -28.39 -45.46 21.40
CA ASP A 48 -27.65 -46.54 22.04
C ASP A 48 -26.34 -46.73 21.26
N GLY A 49 -25.60 -45.64 21.03
CA GLY A 49 -24.42 -45.60 20.16
C GLY A 49 -23.27 -44.88 20.83
N ASP A 50 -22.05 -45.35 20.61
CA ASP A 50 -20.83 -44.74 21.12
C ASP A 50 -20.74 -43.25 20.76
N GLU A 51 -20.31 -42.43 21.71
CA GLU A 51 -20.06 -40.99 21.56
C GLU A 51 -18.55 -40.74 21.72
N VAL A 52 -18.01 -39.82 20.94
CA VAL A 52 -16.60 -39.42 20.95
C VAL A 52 -16.50 -37.97 21.38
N ALA A 53 -15.57 -37.69 22.29
CA ALA A 53 -15.33 -36.37 22.85
C ALA A 53 -13.94 -35.86 22.43
N TYR A 54 -13.88 -34.65 21.88
CA TYR A 54 -12.65 -33.98 21.48
C TYR A 54 -12.35 -32.83 22.44
N GLU A 55 -11.21 -32.90 23.12
CA GLU A 55 -10.73 -31.86 24.04
C GLU A 55 -10.00 -30.77 23.23
N LEU A 56 -10.70 -29.67 22.95
CA LEU A 56 -10.18 -28.53 22.17
C LEU A 56 -9.80 -27.35 23.10
N GLU A 57 -9.18 -27.66 24.25
CA GLU A 57 -8.61 -26.69 25.18
C GLU A 57 -7.26 -26.18 24.65
N GLY A 58 -7.30 -25.05 23.95
CA GLY A 58 -6.13 -24.44 23.29
C GLY A 58 -6.51 -23.78 21.97
N TRP A 59 -7.58 -24.25 21.34
CA TRP A 59 -8.11 -23.69 20.11
C TRP A 59 -8.63 -22.27 20.31
N SER A 60 -8.24 -21.38 19.39
CA SER A 60 -8.75 -20.03 19.32
C SER A 60 -10.27 -20.03 19.05
N ASN A 61 -10.96 -18.96 19.48
CA ASN A 61 -12.41 -18.83 19.23
C ASN A 61 -12.73 -18.81 17.72
N GLN A 62 -11.81 -18.32 16.89
CA GLN A 62 -11.96 -18.28 15.44
C GLN A 62 -12.00 -19.71 14.84
N LEU A 63 -11.06 -20.57 15.25
CA LEU A 63 -10.99 -21.97 14.80
C LEU A 63 -12.24 -22.75 15.24
N LYS A 64 -12.71 -22.53 16.47
CA LYS A 64 -13.95 -23.14 16.97
C LYS A 64 -15.18 -22.73 16.16
N VAL A 65 -15.29 -21.46 15.79
CA VAL A 65 -16.38 -20.96 14.94
C VAL A 65 -16.30 -21.52 13.52
N SER A 66 -15.09 -21.63 12.96
CA SER A 66 -14.86 -22.24 11.64
C SER A 66 -15.26 -23.73 11.62
N LEU A 67 -14.76 -24.49 12.61
CA LEU A 67 -15.12 -25.90 12.80
C LEU A 67 -16.63 -26.07 12.99
N GLU A 68 -17.25 -25.25 13.83
CA GLU A 68 -18.70 -25.27 14.06
C GLU A 68 -19.48 -25.00 12.77
N GLY A 69 -19.05 -24.04 11.95
CA GLY A 69 -19.65 -23.77 10.63
C GLY A 69 -19.57 -24.97 9.69
N MET A 70 -18.43 -25.67 9.68
CA MET A 70 -18.25 -26.87 8.86
C MET A 70 -19.07 -28.06 9.38
N LEU A 71 -19.18 -28.24 10.69
CA LEU A 71 -20.05 -29.25 11.30
C LEU A 71 -21.54 -28.99 11.00
N VAL A 72 -21.98 -27.72 10.97
CA VAL A 72 -23.32 -27.34 10.49
C VAL A 72 -23.49 -27.75 9.04
N ASN A 73 -22.54 -27.38 8.18
CA ASN A 73 -22.62 -27.64 6.75
C ASN A 73 -22.64 -29.15 6.43
N ALA A 74 -21.86 -29.93 7.17
CA ALA A 74 -21.84 -31.40 7.06
C ALA A 74 -23.09 -32.07 7.65
N GLY A 75 -23.95 -31.32 8.35
CA GLY A 75 -25.16 -31.86 8.98
C GLY A 75 -24.87 -32.77 10.17
N ILE A 76 -23.70 -32.65 10.79
CA ILE A 76 -23.26 -33.49 11.90
C ILE A 76 -23.93 -33.00 13.19
N ARG A 77 -24.56 -33.93 13.92
CA ARG A 77 -25.14 -33.67 15.23
C ARG A 77 -24.01 -33.60 16.26
N ARG A 78 -23.90 -32.49 17.00
CA ARG A 78 -22.89 -32.31 18.04
C ARG A 78 -23.43 -31.58 19.26
N VAL A 79 -22.70 -31.70 20.37
CA VAL A 79 -22.91 -30.94 21.60
C VAL A 79 -21.57 -30.34 22.02
N TRP A 80 -21.57 -29.06 22.35
CA TRP A 80 -20.40 -28.38 22.94
C TRP A 80 -20.54 -28.31 24.45
N GLU A 81 -19.62 -28.92 25.18
CA GLU A 81 -19.51 -28.83 26.64
C GLU A 81 -18.27 -28.01 27.00
N ALA A 82 -18.48 -26.69 27.15
CA ALA A 82 -17.42 -25.70 27.37
C ALA A 82 -16.35 -25.66 26.26
N ALA A 83 -15.32 -26.49 26.34
CA ALA A 83 -14.24 -26.60 25.36
C ALA A 83 -14.15 -28.01 24.74
N VAL A 84 -15.09 -28.89 25.07
CA VAL A 84 -15.15 -30.27 24.57
C VAL A 84 -16.25 -30.38 23.53
N LEU A 85 -15.91 -30.88 22.35
CA LEU A 85 -16.84 -31.20 21.28
C LEU A 85 -17.24 -32.67 21.37
N VAL A 86 -18.51 -32.95 21.64
CA VAL A 86 -19.06 -34.30 21.72
C VAL A 86 -19.87 -34.61 20.46
N VAL A 87 -19.53 -35.70 19.79
CA VAL A 87 -20.16 -36.14 18.54
C VAL A 87 -20.49 -37.64 18.59
N PRO A 88 -21.51 -38.10 17.87
CA PRO A 88 -21.74 -39.53 17.69
C PRO A 88 -20.56 -40.20 16.98
N ALA A 89 -20.14 -41.39 17.43
CA ALA A 89 -19.01 -42.13 16.84
C ALA A 89 -19.22 -42.49 15.36
N GLU A 90 -20.47 -42.55 14.88
CA GLU A 90 -20.78 -42.72 13.45
C GLU A 90 -20.20 -41.59 12.56
N PHE A 91 -19.91 -40.43 13.16
CA PHE A 91 -19.33 -39.26 12.49
C PHE A 91 -17.88 -38.99 12.89
N GLU A 92 -17.24 -39.83 13.71
CA GLU A 92 -15.84 -39.66 14.16
C GLU A 92 -14.89 -39.41 13.00
N GLU A 93 -14.86 -40.30 12.00
CA GLU A 93 -13.96 -40.18 10.84
C GLU A 93 -14.21 -38.89 10.02
N GLN A 94 -15.46 -38.41 9.96
CA GLN A 94 -15.79 -37.14 9.31
C GLN A 94 -15.34 -35.94 10.15
N VAL A 95 -15.51 -36.02 11.47
CA VAL A 95 -15.11 -34.96 12.41
C VAL A 95 -13.59 -34.86 12.47
N ASP A 96 -12.87 -35.98 12.48
CA ASP A 96 -11.41 -36.03 12.36
C ASP A 96 -10.94 -35.37 11.07
N ALA A 97 -11.56 -35.68 9.94
CA ALA A 97 -11.22 -35.06 8.66
C ALA A 97 -11.48 -33.54 8.67
N LEU A 98 -12.57 -33.09 9.30
CA LEU A 98 -12.88 -31.67 9.45
C LEU A 98 -11.92 -30.95 10.39
N ILE A 99 -11.57 -31.58 11.52
CA ILE A 99 -10.58 -31.07 12.47
C ILE A 99 -9.22 -30.94 11.77
N ALA A 100 -8.77 -32.00 11.08
CA ALA A 100 -7.53 -31.97 10.29
C ALA A 100 -7.57 -30.94 9.16
N THR A 101 -8.74 -30.61 8.60
CA THR A 101 -8.88 -29.54 7.60
C THR A 101 -8.77 -28.15 8.23
N VAL A 102 -9.28 -27.97 9.46
CA VAL A 102 -9.13 -26.71 10.22
C VAL A 102 -7.71 -26.55 10.72
N GLU A 103 -7.09 -27.62 11.20
CA GLU A 103 -5.71 -27.63 11.68
C GLU A 103 -4.71 -27.52 10.54
N GLY A 104 -4.92 -28.20 9.41
CA GLY A 104 -4.07 -28.09 8.22
C GLY A 104 -4.30 -26.81 7.40
N ALA A 105 -5.20 -25.93 7.83
CA ALA A 105 -5.22 -24.54 7.39
C ALA A 105 -4.17 -23.69 8.13
N ASP A 106 -3.66 -24.18 9.25
CA ASP A 106 -2.38 -23.80 9.83
C ASP A 106 -1.33 -24.60 9.06
N LEU A 107 -0.41 -23.91 8.36
CA LEU A 107 0.75 -24.59 7.76
C LEU A 107 1.47 -25.37 8.86
N GLU A 108 1.92 -26.59 8.56
CA GLU A 108 2.73 -27.40 9.47
C GLU A 108 3.83 -26.54 10.10
N GLU A 109 3.75 -26.33 11.42
CA GLU A 109 4.81 -25.68 12.19
C GLU A 109 6.12 -26.41 11.93
N LEU A 110 7.20 -25.66 11.70
CA LEU A 110 8.52 -26.24 11.47
C LEU A 110 8.89 -27.22 12.59
N ASP A 111 9.35 -28.42 12.19
CA ASP A 111 9.87 -29.39 13.14
C ASP A 111 11.20 -28.87 13.72
N VAL A 112 11.23 -28.67 15.04
CA VAL A 112 12.39 -28.15 15.79
C VAL A 112 13.58 -29.10 15.79
N ASP A 113 13.38 -30.37 15.44
CA ASP A 113 14.42 -31.39 15.36
C ASP A 113 15.00 -31.58 13.93
N GLU A 114 14.52 -30.83 12.92
CA GLU A 114 15.05 -30.84 11.56
C GLU A 114 16.18 -29.80 11.35
N ASP A 115 17.06 -30.04 10.38
CA ASP A 115 18.13 -29.09 10.02
C ASP A 115 17.51 -27.83 9.40
N GLN A 116 17.56 -26.71 10.14
CA GLN A 116 16.98 -25.42 9.74
C GLN A 116 18.05 -24.42 9.31
N ILE A 117 17.72 -23.58 8.33
CA ILE A 117 18.53 -22.47 7.84
C ILE A 117 17.82 -21.16 8.17
N ALA A 118 18.59 -20.21 8.70
CA ALA A 118 18.14 -18.85 8.98
C ALA A 118 18.49 -17.93 7.80
N PHE A 119 17.48 -17.25 7.28
CA PHE A 119 17.61 -16.20 6.27
C PHE A 119 17.43 -14.83 6.92
N ASP A 120 18.41 -13.96 6.66
CA ASP A 120 18.35 -12.56 7.04
C ASP A 120 17.50 -11.79 6.01
N VAL A 121 16.37 -11.25 6.47
CA VAL A 121 15.45 -10.48 5.62
C VAL A 121 15.27 -9.04 6.12
N GLU A 122 16.22 -8.53 6.89
CA GLU A 122 16.18 -7.16 7.44
C GLU A 122 16.11 -6.06 6.37
N VAL A 123 16.48 -6.39 5.12
CA VAL A 123 16.42 -5.48 3.98
C VAL A 123 14.98 -5.26 3.49
N LEU A 124 14.06 -6.18 3.77
CA LEU A 124 12.67 -6.10 3.33
C LEU A 124 11.85 -5.12 4.18
N ASN A 125 11.01 -4.33 3.52
CA ASN A 125 10.02 -3.50 4.20
C ASN A 125 8.77 -4.32 4.58
N SER A 126 7.83 -3.72 5.33
CA SER A 126 6.63 -4.42 5.80
C SER A 126 5.74 -4.98 4.68
N GLU A 127 5.60 -4.26 3.57
CA GLU A 127 4.79 -4.72 2.43
C GLU A 127 5.48 -5.88 1.70
N GLU A 128 6.80 -5.83 1.58
CA GLU A 128 7.61 -6.91 1.00
C GLU A 128 7.65 -8.15 1.89
N LEU A 129 7.66 -7.98 3.22
CA LEU A 129 7.55 -9.08 4.18
C LEU A 129 6.17 -9.76 4.08
N GLU A 130 5.09 -8.99 3.95
CA GLU A 130 3.74 -9.54 3.71
C GLU A 130 3.66 -10.30 2.37
N ASP A 131 4.32 -9.81 1.32
CA ASP A 131 4.38 -10.50 0.03
C ASP A 131 5.22 -11.79 0.10
N LEU A 132 6.35 -11.76 0.81
CA LEU A 132 7.18 -12.94 1.07
C LEU A 132 6.39 -14.02 1.83
N ASP A 133 5.73 -13.65 2.92
CA ASP A 133 4.89 -14.54 3.72
C ASP A 133 3.78 -15.19 2.87
N ALA A 134 3.08 -14.38 2.06
CA ALA A 134 2.04 -14.88 1.17
C ALA A 134 2.57 -15.88 0.12
N ARG A 135 3.79 -15.68 -0.40
CA ARG A 135 4.42 -16.57 -1.37
C ARG A 135 4.92 -17.87 -0.74
N LEU A 136 5.48 -17.80 0.47
CA LEU A 136 5.87 -18.98 1.24
C LEU A 136 4.64 -19.84 1.55
N TYR A 137 3.55 -19.20 1.97
CA TYR A 137 2.27 -19.85 2.18
C TYR A 137 1.72 -20.50 0.91
N ALA A 138 1.74 -19.78 -0.22
CA ALA A 138 1.28 -20.31 -1.50
C ALA A 138 2.13 -21.49 -2.01
N SER A 139 3.41 -21.51 -1.65
CA SER A 139 4.35 -22.58 -1.98
C SER A 139 4.26 -23.77 -1.01
N GLY A 140 3.51 -23.63 0.08
CA GLY A 140 3.36 -24.65 1.12
C GLY A 140 4.66 -24.89 1.90
N ILE A 141 5.52 -23.88 2.00
CA ILE A 141 6.79 -23.97 2.71
C ILE A 141 6.55 -23.68 4.19
N ALA A 142 6.81 -24.67 5.04
CA ALA A 142 6.83 -24.49 6.48
C ALA A 142 7.94 -23.50 6.84
N HIS A 143 7.59 -22.45 7.60
CA HIS A 143 8.54 -21.41 7.99
C HIS A 143 8.18 -20.85 9.37
N SER A 144 9.17 -20.27 10.06
CA SER A 144 8.93 -19.58 11.34
C SER A 144 9.76 -18.31 11.44
N TRP A 145 9.22 -17.31 12.12
CA TRP A 145 9.83 -16.00 12.30
C TRP A 145 10.43 -15.87 13.70
N THR A 146 11.67 -15.41 13.78
CA THR A 146 12.33 -15.10 15.07
C THR A 146 12.01 -13.68 15.54
N ASP A 147 12.27 -13.39 16.82
CA ASP A 147 12.17 -12.03 17.38
C ASP A 147 13.13 -11.02 16.70
N ASP A 148 14.17 -11.50 16.02
CA ASP A 148 15.15 -10.69 15.25
C ASP A 148 14.75 -10.53 13.77
N LEU A 149 13.52 -10.91 13.39
CA LEU A 149 13.04 -10.90 11.99
C LEU A 149 13.82 -11.82 11.04
N GLU A 150 14.45 -12.86 11.59
CA GLU A 150 15.05 -13.91 10.77
C GLU A 150 14.00 -14.93 10.37
N LEU A 151 14.03 -15.34 9.11
CA LEU A 151 13.16 -16.39 8.58
C LEU A 151 13.86 -17.74 8.71
N LEU A 152 13.34 -18.62 9.56
CA LEU A 152 13.78 -20.01 9.67
C LEU A 152 12.98 -20.88 8.70
N VAL A 153 13.67 -21.73 7.97
CA VAL A 153 13.10 -22.73 7.04
C VAL A 153 13.91 -24.03 7.08
N SER A 154 13.33 -25.13 6.64
CA SER A 154 14.07 -26.40 6.49
C SER A 154 15.19 -26.28 5.47
N GLU A 155 16.33 -26.96 5.69
CA GLU A 155 17.42 -27.07 4.71
C GLU A 155 16.92 -27.59 3.36
N SER A 156 15.90 -28.46 3.36
CA SER A 156 15.32 -29.02 2.13
C SER A 156 14.61 -27.98 1.26
N ASP A 157 14.07 -26.93 1.88
CA ASP A 157 13.32 -25.86 1.22
C ASP A 157 14.16 -24.59 1.02
N ALA A 158 15.40 -24.56 1.51
CA ALA A 158 16.27 -23.38 1.48
C ALA A 158 16.51 -22.84 0.05
N ASP A 159 16.74 -23.72 -0.93
CA ASP A 159 16.90 -23.31 -2.34
C ASP A 159 15.62 -22.63 -2.89
N SER A 160 14.44 -23.17 -2.55
CA SER A 160 13.15 -22.61 -2.97
C SER A 160 12.88 -21.26 -2.30
N VAL A 161 13.23 -21.14 -1.02
CA VAL A 161 13.07 -19.91 -0.23
C VAL A 161 13.99 -18.82 -0.75
N GLU A 162 15.24 -19.14 -1.08
CA GLU A 162 16.18 -18.19 -1.69
C GLU A 162 15.63 -17.61 -3.01
N GLU A 163 15.04 -18.46 -3.86
CA GLU A 163 14.39 -18.03 -5.11
C GLU A 163 13.22 -17.06 -4.83
N ILE A 164 12.38 -17.38 -3.85
CA ILE A 164 11.24 -16.53 -3.47
C ILE A 164 11.74 -15.19 -2.91
N ILE A 165 12.72 -15.19 -2.00
CA ILE A 165 13.31 -13.98 -1.43
C ILE A 165 13.91 -13.10 -2.53
N SER A 166 14.68 -13.68 -3.47
CA SER A 166 15.21 -12.92 -4.61
C SER A 166 14.07 -12.29 -5.41
N THR A 167 13.03 -13.06 -5.72
CA THR A 167 11.89 -12.54 -6.51
C THR A 167 11.16 -11.40 -5.80
N VAL A 168 11.07 -11.42 -4.47
CA VAL A 168 10.49 -10.32 -3.69
C VAL A 168 11.42 -9.10 -3.69
N LEU A 169 12.73 -9.30 -3.51
CA LEU A 169 13.74 -8.23 -3.51
C LEU A 169 13.90 -7.55 -4.86
N ASP A 170 13.88 -8.32 -5.95
CA ASP A 170 13.92 -7.82 -7.32
C ASP A 170 12.57 -7.14 -7.69
N GLY A 171 11.51 -7.44 -6.92
CA GLY A 171 10.13 -7.06 -7.19
C GLY A 171 9.60 -7.74 -8.46
N ASP A 172 8.34 -7.47 -8.80
CA ASP A 172 7.74 -7.84 -10.11
C ASP A 172 8.37 -7.03 -11.28
N GLN A 173 9.68 -6.77 -11.21
CA GLN A 173 10.43 -6.19 -12.30
C GLN A 173 10.56 -7.25 -13.40
N ASP A 174 9.69 -7.14 -14.40
CA ASP A 174 10.00 -7.51 -15.79
C ASP A 174 11.51 -7.31 -16.01
N ASP A 175 12.19 -8.37 -16.44
CA ASP A 175 13.61 -8.64 -16.79
C ASP A 175 14.37 -7.50 -17.53
N ASN A 176 14.21 -6.26 -17.07
CA ASN A 176 14.70 -5.01 -17.64
C ASN A 176 15.53 -4.25 -16.59
N GLY A 177 16.02 -4.96 -15.56
CA GLY A 177 17.12 -4.56 -14.71
C GLY A 177 18.40 -4.44 -15.55
N GLY A 178 18.50 -3.34 -16.29
CA GLY A 178 19.68 -3.01 -17.07
C GLY A 178 20.90 -3.01 -16.16
N ASP A 179 21.89 -3.84 -16.50
CA ASP A 179 23.27 -3.88 -16.01
C ASP A 179 23.64 -2.65 -15.15
N GLY A 180 24.02 -2.84 -13.88
CA GLY A 180 24.43 -1.76 -12.98
C GLY A 180 25.49 -0.82 -13.59
N LEU A 181 26.31 -1.30 -14.54
CA LEU A 181 27.22 -0.47 -15.34
C LEU A 181 26.51 0.42 -16.37
N ALA A 182 25.41 -0.06 -16.97
CA ALA A 182 24.55 0.75 -17.81
C ALA A 182 23.93 1.90 -17.00
N VAL A 183 23.41 1.64 -15.80
CA VAL A 183 22.83 2.66 -14.90
C VAL A 183 23.80 3.81 -14.64
N GLN A 184 25.06 3.48 -14.29
CA GLN A 184 26.12 4.46 -14.07
C GLN A 184 26.41 5.33 -15.32
N SER A 185 26.34 4.74 -16.52
CA SER A 185 26.48 5.46 -17.78
C SER A 185 25.33 6.44 -18.03
N TYR A 186 24.10 6.05 -17.70
CA TYR A 186 22.93 6.92 -17.83
C TYR A 186 22.93 8.06 -16.80
N LEU A 187 23.27 7.78 -15.54
CA LEU A 187 23.44 8.80 -14.49
C LEU A 187 24.54 9.81 -14.85
N SER A 188 25.66 9.34 -15.39
CA SER A 188 26.74 10.21 -15.89
C SER A 188 26.27 11.12 -17.03
N LYS A 189 25.48 10.60 -17.98
CA LYS A 189 24.90 11.41 -19.09
C LYS A 189 23.90 12.44 -18.57
N LEU A 190 23.07 12.06 -17.59
CA LEU A 190 22.12 12.96 -16.95
C LEU A 190 22.85 14.10 -16.23
N TYR A 191 23.86 13.78 -15.41
CA TYR A 191 24.69 14.76 -14.72
C TYR A 191 25.33 15.77 -15.69
N VAL A 192 25.94 15.30 -16.78
CA VAL A 192 26.55 16.18 -17.79
C VAL A 192 25.50 17.07 -18.48
N SER A 193 24.28 16.56 -18.68
CA SER A 193 23.19 17.33 -19.27
C SER A 193 22.68 18.41 -18.32
N VAL A 194 22.52 18.08 -17.03
CA VAL A 194 22.14 19.01 -15.95
C VAL A 194 23.23 20.08 -15.73
N ASP A 195 24.52 19.73 -15.72
CA ASP A 195 25.63 20.69 -15.58
C ASP A 195 25.66 21.70 -16.75
N LYS A 196 25.40 21.23 -17.97
CA LYS A 196 25.31 22.11 -19.14
C LYS A 196 24.07 22.99 -19.10
N LEU A 197 22.94 22.45 -18.64
CA LEU A 197 21.69 23.18 -18.48
C LEU A 197 21.82 24.27 -17.40
N THR A 198 22.56 24.00 -16.31
CA THR A 198 22.89 25.00 -15.29
C THR A 198 23.59 26.22 -15.89
N LYS A 199 24.50 25.99 -16.84
CA LYS A 199 25.28 27.05 -17.50
C LYS A 199 24.46 27.81 -18.55
N ASN A 200 23.57 27.13 -19.26
CA ASN A 200 22.76 27.71 -20.34
C ASN A 200 21.32 27.15 -20.31
N PRO A 201 20.46 27.65 -19.41
CA PRO A 201 19.13 27.06 -19.18
C PRO A 201 18.15 27.25 -20.34
N SER A 202 18.38 28.25 -21.21
CA SER A 202 17.51 28.57 -22.35
C SER A 202 17.96 27.93 -23.68
N ASP A 203 19.02 27.14 -23.71
CA ASP A 203 19.50 26.50 -24.95
C ASP A 203 18.64 25.28 -25.31
N THR A 204 17.81 25.41 -26.35
CA THR A 204 16.89 24.37 -26.83
C THR A 204 17.58 23.03 -27.12
N LYS A 205 18.86 23.03 -27.55
CA LYS A 205 19.61 21.79 -27.81
C LYS A 205 20.10 21.12 -26.52
N LEU A 206 20.27 21.88 -25.45
CA LEU A 206 20.59 21.32 -24.12
C LEU A 206 19.33 20.79 -23.45
N VAL A 207 18.21 21.50 -23.59
CA VAL A 207 16.88 21.04 -23.15
C VAL A 207 16.51 19.70 -23.77
N SER A 208 16.65 19.56 -25.10
CA SER A 208 16.36 18.28 -25.78
C SER A 208 17.25 17.15 -25.26
N ARG A 209 18.55 17.39 -25.08
CA ARG A 209 19.49 16.37 -24.58
C ARG A 209 19.20 15.96 -23.13
N PHE A 210 18.80 16.91 -22.28
CA PHE A 210 18.36 16.62 -20.93
C PHE A 210 17.09 15.77 -20.94
N ARG A 211 16.13 16.08 -21.82
CA ARG A 211 14.89 15.30 -21.99
C ARG A 211 15.19 13.86 -22.41
N ASP A 212 16.05 13.67 -23.40
CA ASP A 212 16.45 12.34 -23.86
C ASP A 212 17.12 11.55 -22.72
N ALA A 213 18.05 12.18 -21.99
CA ALA A 213 18.73 11.56 -20.85
C ALA A 213 17.78 11.27 -19.65
N SER A 214 16.75 12.09 -19.46
CA SER A 214 15.73 11.88 -18.41
C SER A 214 14.78 10.73 -18.74
N GLU A 215 14.51 10.50 -20.02
CA GLU A 215 13.67 9.40 -20.48
C GLU A 215 14.41 8.07 -20.38
N ASP A 216 15.68 8.07 -20.80
CA ASP A 216 16.58 6.94 -20.66
C ASP A 216 16.69 6.49 -19.19
N VAL A 217 16.86 7.42 -18.23
CA VAL A 217 16.99 7.06 -16.81
C VAL A 217 15.68 6.60 -16.17
N SER A 218 14.53 7.09 -16.65
CA SER A 218 13.21 6.69 -16.13
C SER A 218 12.80 5.26 -16.52
N THR A 219 13.48 4.68 -17.51
CA THR A 219 13.24 3.30 -17.97
C THR A 219 14.05 2.27 -17.18
N ILE A 220 14.92 2.73 -16.28
CA ILE A 220 15.86 1.89 -15.52
C ILE A 220 15.33 1.67 -14.11
N GLY A 221 15.47 0.43 -13.61
CA GLY A 221 15.20 0.06 -12.22
C GLY A 221 16.11 0.76 -11.21
N VAL A 222 15.87 0.51 -9.92
CA VAL A 222 16.62 1.12 -8.82
C VAL A 222 18.11 0.71 -8.91
N PRO A 223 19.08 1.64 -8.85
CA PRO A 223 20.50 1.30 -8.83
C PRO A 223 20.89 0.49 -7.58
N TYR A 224 21.80 -0.47 -7.74
CA TYR A 224 22.33 -1.26 -6.62
C TYR A 224 22.90 -0.34 -5.51
N GLY A 225 22.49 -0.59 -4.26
CA GLY A 225 22.92 0.20 -3.09
C GLY A 225 22.14 1.51 -2.85
N MET A 226 21.05 1.74 -3.58
CA MET A 226 20.13 2.87 -3.35
C MET A 226 18.77 2.38 -2.87
N SER A 227 18.15 3.12 -1.94
CA SER A 227 16.77 2.82 -1.53
C SER A 227 15.78 3.19 -2.64
N GLY A 228 14.68 2.43 -2.76
CA GLY A 228 13.62 2.74 -3.73
C GLY A 228 13.01 4.14 -3.52
N SER A 229 12.92 4.57 -2.26
CA SER A 229 12.41 5.91 -1.91
C SER A 229 13.34 7.05 -2.37
N ASP A 230 14.66 6.86 -2.27
CA ASP A 230 15.65 7.84 -2.73
C ASP A 230 15.70 7.93 -4.25
N TRP A 231 15.53 6.79 -4.93
CA TRP A 231 15.44 6.72 -6.39
C TRP A 231 14.19 7.43 -6.91
N ALA A 232 13.03 7.15 -6.31
CA ALA A 232 11.76 7.80 -6.65
C ALA A 232 11.83 9.33 -6.44
N SER A 233 12.46 9.78 -5.35
CA SER A 233 12.68 11.21 -5.08
C SER A 233 13.56 11.88 -6.14
N LEU A 234 14.63 11.21 -6.60
CA LEU A 234 15.49 11.71 -7.68
C LEU A 234 14.71 11.84 -8.99
N LEU A 235 13.97 10.81 -9.40
CA LEU A 235 13.15 10.84 -10.62
C LEU A 235 12.07 11.93 -10.56
N ALA A 236 11.45 12.16 -9.39
CA ALA A 236 10.47 13.22 -9.22
C ALA A 236 11.06 14.63 -9.43
N MET A 237 12.30 14.87 -8.98
CA MET A 237 13.00 16.13 -9.23
C MET A 237 13.39 16.30 -10.70
N VAL A 238 13.85 15.23 -11.36
CA VAL A 238 14.15 15.23 -12.80
C VAL A 238 12.90 15.58 -13.61
N GLU A 239 11.76 14.97 -13.28
CA GLU A 239 10.49 15.23 -13.97
C GLU A 239 9.95 16.65 -13.70
N THR A 240 10.15 17.16 -12.50
CA THR A 240 9.83 18.57 -12.17
C THR A 240 10.66 19.53 -13.01
N LEU A 241 11.97 19.29 -13.14
CA LEU A 241 12.84 20.09 -13.99
C LEU A 241 12.46 19.95 -15.48
N ARG A 242 12.08 18.75 -15.95
CA ARG A 242 11.59 18.51 -17.32
C ARG A 242 10.35 19.34 -17.64
N ARG A 243 9.39 19.43 -16.70
CA ARG A 243 8.18 20.26 -16.84
C ARG A 243 8.52 21.73 -16.95
N LEU A 244 9.37 22.25 -16.06
CA LEU A 244 9.72 23.67 -16.04
C LEU A 244 10.50 24.11 -17.28
N VAL A 245 11.42 23.27 -17.76
CA VAL A 245 12.26 23.58 -18.92
C VAL A 245 11.52 23.32 -20.24
N GLY A 246 10.48 22.48 -20.22
CA GLY A 246 9.59 22.20 -21.36
C GLY A 246 8.50 23.26 -21.58
N HIS A 247 8.11 23.99 -20.55
CA HIS A 247 7.17 25.11 -20.66
C HIS A 247 7.90 26.38 -21.11
N ARG A 248 7.87 26.66 -22.41
CA ARG A 248 8.08 28.01 -22.92
C ARG A 248 6.77 28.80 -22.73
N PRO A 249 6.75 29.97 -22.08
CA PRO A 249 5.69 30.93 -22.33
C PRO A 249 5.87 31.42 -23.77
N GLU A 250 4.97 30.99 -24.66
CA GLU A 250 4.93 31.49 -26.03
C GLU A 250 4.22 32.85 -26.01
N ASP A 251 4.98 33.94 -25.84
CA ASP A 251 4.59 35.34 -26.13
C ASP A 251 5.85 36.22 -25.93
N GLN A 252 6.41 37.05 -26.81
CA GLN A 252 5.86 37.89 -27.88
C GLN A 252 6.90 38.00 -29.00
N SER A 253 6.65 37.36 -30.15
CA SER A 253 7.20 37.86 -31.41
C SER A 253 6.11 38.72 -32.04
N VAL A 254 6.17 40.02 -31.76
CA VAL A 254 5.44 41.02 -32.54
C VAL A 254 5.70 40.74 -34.01
N GLU A 255 4.64 40.39 -34.74
CA GLU A 255 4.67 40.38 -36.19
C GLU A 255 4.98 41.81 -36.62
N ALA A 256 6.25 42.05 -36.98
CA ALA A 256 6.67 43.24 -37.68
C ALA A 256 6.03 43.16 -39.07
N ASP A 257 4.83 43.73 -39.15
CA ASP A 257 4.14 44.11 -40.36
C ASP A 257 5.16 44.73 -41.32
N LYS A 258 5.48 43.98 -42.37
CA LYS A 258 6.45 44.37 -43.38
C LYS A 258 5.68 44.62 -44.65
N ASP A 259 4.87 45.67 -44.64
CA ASP A 259 4.23 46.19 -45.84
C ASP A 259 4.59 47.67 -46.04
N GLU A 260 5.28 47.89 -47.16
CA GLU A 260 5.31 49.11 -47.98
C GLU A 260 6.08 50.36 -47.52
N GLN A 261 7.12 50.65 -48.31
CA GLN A 261 7.88 51.90 -48.45
C GLN A 261 7.95 52.11 -49.97
N ALA A 262 7.63 53.22 -50.64
CA ALA A 262 7.21 54.62 -50.37
C ALA A 262 6.73 55.17 -51.77
N PRO A 263 6.64 56.49 -52.10
CA PRO A 263 6.68 57.73 -51.32
C PRO A 263 5.56 58.75 -51.70
N ASP A 264 5.39 59.85 -50.95
CA ASP A 264 5.64 61.24 -51.42
C ASP A 264 5.17 62.31 -50.41
N THR A 265 5.91 63.42 -50.42
CA THR A 265 5.60 64.80 -49.98
C THR A 265 5.77 65.23 -48.51
N GLU A 266 6.88 65.96 -48.29
CA GLU A 266 7.24 66.88 -47.18
C GLU A 266 6.31 68.15 -47.11
N PRO A 267 6.61 69.20 -46.30
CA PRO A 267 6.79 69.29 -44.84
C PRO A 267 5.98 70.46 -44.21
N SER A 268 5.86 70.54 -42.88
CA SER A 268 5.68 71.77 -42.06
C SER A 268 5.43 71.35 -40.61
N ASP A 269 6.28 71.63 -39.65
CA ASP A 269 6.62 72.88 -38.95
C ASP A 269 6.10 72.81 -37.51
N SER A 270 7.09 72.78 -36.61
CA SER A 270 7.15 73.20 -35.21
C SER A 270 5.87 73.62 -34.47
N GLN A 271 5.72 73.10 -33.23
CA GLN A 271 5.85 73.85 -31.96
C GLN A 271 5.00 73.24 -30.82
N THR A 272 5.63 73.08 -29.64
CA THR A 272 5.09 72.68 -28.32
C THR A 272 4.31 73.84 -27.65
N PRO A 273 3.83 73.78 -26.37
CA PRO A 273 3.46 72.69 -25.43
C PRO A 273 2.06 72.91 -24.78
N ASP A 274 1.76 72.11 -23.73
CA ASP A 274 1.04 72.47 -22.48
C ASP A 274 -0.35 71.87 -22.17
N GLU A 275 -0.59 71.77 -20.84
CA GLU A 275 -1.85 71.52 -20.10
C GLU A 275 -2.23 70.07 -19.70
N ASP A 276 -1.66 69.65 -18.57
CA ASP A 276 -2.33 69.48 -17.26
C ASP A 276 -3.85 69.19 -17.25
N VAL A 277 -4.24 67.97 -16.84
CA VAL A 277 -5.52 67.72 -16.15
C VAL A 277 -5.33 66.56 -15.14
N PRO A 278 -5.67 66.73 -13.85
CA PRO A 278 -5.67 65.66 -12.85
C PRO A 278 -7.04 64.97 -12.79
N ALA A 279 -7.06 63.68 -12.46
CA ALA A 279 -8.26 62.99 -12.03
C ALA A 279 -7.91 62.00 -10.90
N GLU A 280 -8.23 62.41 -9.67
CA GLU A 280 -8.32 61.53 -8.52
C GLU A 280 -9.57 60.67 -8.64
N GLY A 281 -9.45 59.38 -8.31
CA GLY A 281 -10.55 58.42 -8.33
C GLY A 281 -10.26 57.20 -7.45
N SER A 282 -10.64 57.33 -6.18
CA SER A 282 -11.18 56.32 -5.26
C SER A 282 -10.68 54.87 -5.26
N ASP A 283 -10.14 54.50 -4.09
CA ASP A 283 -10.68 53.50 -3.16
C ASP A 283 -10.90 52.05 -3.67
N ALA A 284 -9.98 51.15 -3.27
CA ALA A 284 -10.34 49.81 -2.82
C ALA A 284 -9.28 49.30 -1.83
N PRO A 285 -9.68 48.64 -0.72
CA PRO A 285 -8.75 48.04 0.24
C PRO A 285 -8.11 46.77 -0.33
N ASP A 286 -6.78 46.72 -0.19
CA ASP A 286 -5.95 45.54 -0.43
C ASP A 286 -6.21 44.54 0.71
N ASP A 287 -7.08 43.57 0.45
CA ASP A 287 -7.25 42.36 1.26
C ASP A 287 -7.17 41.16 0.33
N GLY A 288 -6.18 40.31 0.57
CA GLY A 288 -6.21 38.93 0.12
C GLY A 288 -5.10 38.52 -0.83
N THR A 289 -4.30 37.59 -0.31
CA THR A 289 -3.65 36.48 -1.03
C THR A 289 -2.49 36.82 -1.95
N ASP A 290 -1.28 36.65 -1.42
CA ASP A 290 -0.14 36.21 -2.24
C ASP A 290 0.79 35.33 -1.38
N GLY A 291 0.23 34.19 -0.95
CA GLY A 291 1.06 33.01 -0.76
C GLY A 291 1.31 32.47 -2.16
N LEU A 292 2.29 33.04 -2.86
CA LEU A 292 2.83 32.40 -4.04
C LEU A 292 3.47 31.12 -3.55
N ASP A 293 2.89 29.99 -3.93
CA ASP A 293 3.68 28.82 -4.30
C ASP A 293 4.82 29.34 -5.19
N GLU A 294 5.97 29.64 -4.58
CA GLU A 294 7.19 30.01 -5.30
C GLU A 294 7.52 28.81 -6.17
N GLU A 295 7.09 28.87 -7.44
CA GLU A 295 7.49 27.90 -8.45
C GLU A 295 9.01 27.81 -8.37
N PRO A 296 9.56 26.62 -8.06
CA PRO A 296 10.96 26.51 -7.75
C PRO A 296 11.77 26.98 -8.96
N ASP A 297 12.64 27.99 -8.75
CA ASP A 297 13.44 28.59 -9.82
C ASP A 297 14.23 27.47 -10.53
N VAL A 298 14.13 27.42 -11.86
CA VAL A 298 14.83 26.43 -12.70
C VAL A 298 16.30 26.33 -12.30
N ARG A 299 16.96 27.45 -11.98
CA ARG A 299 18.37 27.45 -11.55
C ARG A 299 18.59 26.79 -10.20
N GLU A 300 17.68 26.98 -9.26
CA GLU A 300 17.77 26.38 -7.93
C GLU A 300 17.58 24.87 -8.01
N LEU A 301 16.56 24.40 -8.73
CA LEU A 301 16.35 22.96 -8.96
C LEU A 301 17.48 22.32 -9.74
N THR A 302 18.02 22.99 -10.76
CA THR A 302 19.16 22.45 -11.51
C THR A 302 20.40 22.36 -10.62
N ALA A 303 20.61 23.29 -9.69
CA ALA A 303 21.72 23.26 -8.74
C ALA A 303 21.56 22.14 -7.69
N GLN A 304 20.36 21.96 -7.13
CA GLN A 304 20.06 20.88 -6.18
C GLN A 304 20.22 19.51 -6.85
N LEU A 305 19.68 19.34 -8.06
CA LEU A 305 19.80 18.11 -8.82
C LEU A 305 21.27 17.79 -9.17
N ARG A 306 22.07 18.81 -9.50
CA ARG A 306 23.50 18.64 -9.76
C ARG A 306 24.26 18.13 -8.54
N GLU A 307 24.00 18.70 -7.36
CA GLU A 307 24.70 18.27 -6.14
C GLU A 307 24.33 16.83 -5.79
N ARG A 308 23.03 16.49 -5.84
CA ARG A 308 22.57 15.13 -5.57
C ARG A 308 23.12 14.11 -6.59
N LEU A 309 23.18 14.46 -7.87
CA LEU A 309 23.79 13.58 -8.89
C LEU A 309 25.31 13.42 -8.72
N ARG A 310 25.99 14.39 -8.10
CA ARG A 310 27.44 14.33 -7.83
C ARG A 310 27.79 13.37 -6.71
N GLU A 311 26.89 13.18 -5.75
CA GLU A 311 27.07 12.20 -4.68
C GLU A 311 26.91 10.75 -5.18
N LEU A 312 26.32 10.59 -6.37
CA LEU A 312 25.95 9.30 -6.95
C LEU A 312 26.87 8.83 -8.10
N VAL A 313 27.77 9.70 -8.58
CA VAL A 313 28.70 9.47 -9.70
C VAL A 313 30.13 9.76 -9.27
#